data_AF-A0A502GB41-F1
#
_entry.id   AF-A0A502GB41-F1
#
_cell.length_a   1.000
_cell.length_b   1.000
_cell.length_c   1.000
_cell.angle_alpha   90.00
_cell.angle_beta   90.00
_cell.angle_gamma   90.00
#
_symmetry.space_group_name_H-M   'P 1'
#
loop_
_entity.id
_entity.type
_entity.pdbx_description
1 polymer ?
#
loop_
_entity_poly.entity_id
_entity_poly.type
_entity_poly.pdbx_seq_one_letter_code
_entity_poly.pdbx_strand_id
1 'polypeptide(L)'
;MLKYCLMVSTLVLANTPLRAQHPALRATIARLAAGAPAKVGVALRVLETNDTLSYHNRQPYPMMSVFKLAIAMQVLHEVDRGHLRLAQQQLLTKADLPGDTHSPLRDKYPSGNVRVSIQELLTYMVTVSDNNACDILLRLVGGPAKLTAYVRQLGVWPFVAEVSEAQMAAVWRNQYRNWSYPST
;
A
#
# COMPACT_ATOMS: atom_id res chain seq x y z
N MET A 1 41.10 -36.39 -52.59
CA MET A 1 41.27 -36.44 -51.12
C MET A 1 41.99 -35.15 -50.74
N LEU A 2 41.57 -34.25 -49.86
CA LEU A 2 40.55 -34.19 -48.81
C LEU A 2 40.32 -32.67 -48.55
N LYS A 3 39.09 -32.16 -48.63
CA LYS A 3 38.77 -30.75 -48.30
C LYS A 3 38.59 -30.65 -46.78
N TYR A 4 39.56 -30.08 -46.06
CA TYR A 4 39.41 -29.76 -44.63
C TYR A 4 38.60 -28.47 -44.48
N CYS A 5 37.33 -28.61 -44.09
CA CYS A 5 36.50 -27.50 -43.63
C CYS A 5 36.68 -27.41 -42.10
N LEU A 6 37.48 -26.45 -41.62
CA LEU A 6 37.60 -26.19 -40.19
C LEU A 6 36.32 -25.47 -39.72
N MET A 7 35.42 -26.21 -39.08
CA MET A 7 34.28 -25.64 -38.37
C MET A 7 34.77 -25.18 -37.00
N VAL A 8 34.97 -23.87 -36.82
CA VAL A 8 35.28 -23.27 -35.51
C VAL A 8 33.98 -23.11 -34.75
N SER A 9 33.68 -24.06 -33.86
CA SER A 9 32.57 -23.99 -32.93
C SER A 9 32.91 -23.01 -31.82
N THR A 10 32.49 -21.74 -31.94
CA THR A 10 32.54 -20.79 -30.81
C THR A 10 31.51 -21.22 -29.78
N LEU A 11 31.99 -21.87 -28.71
CA LEU A 11 31.21 -22.12 -27.50
C LEU A 11 30.99 -20.76 -26.81
N VAL A 12 29.85 -20.13 -27.07
CA VAL A 12 29.42 -18.96 -26.30
C VAL A 12 29.03 -19.47 -24.91
N LEU A 13 29.97 -19.39 -23.97
CA LEU A 13 29.67 -19.49 -22.55
C LEU A 13 28.80 -18.28 -22.20
N ALA A 14 27.48 -18.47 -22.29
CA ALA A 14 26.54 -17.57 -21.67
C ALA A 14 26.82 -17.65 -20.16
N ASN A 15 27.56 -16.68 -19.64
CA ASN A 15 27.59 -16.38 -18.22
C ASN A 15 26.19 -15.91 -17.85
N THR A 16 25.25 -16.85 -17.68
CA THR A 16 24.07 -16.58 -16.89
C THR A 16 24.59 -16.25 -15.50
N PRO A 17 24.45 -15.01 -14.99
CA PRO A 17 24.72 -14.78 -13.59
C PRO A 17 23.81 -15.76 -12.85
N LEU A 18 24.42 -16.66 -12.09
CA LEU A 18 23.72 -17.48 -11.13
C LEU A 18 23.09 -16.49 -10.15
N ARG A 19 21.87 -16.00 -10.44
CA ARG A 19 21.10 -15.17 -9.51
C ARG A 19 20.65 -16.10 -8.40
N ALA A 20 21.58 -16.44 -7.52
CA ALA A 20 21.33 -16.99 -6.21
C ALA A 20 20.64 -15.87 -5.40
N GLN A 21 19.36 -15.63 -5.69
CA GLN A 21 18.51 -14.72 -4.93
C GLN A 21 18.44 -15.25 -3.50
N HIS A 22 19.33 -14.74 -2.65
CA HIS A 22 19.47 -14.95 -1.20
C HIS A 22 18.80 -16.24 -0.67
N PRO A 23 19.24 -17.45 -1.09
CA PRO A 23 18.56 -18.69 -0.75
C PRO A 23 18.51 -18.94 0.76
N ALA A 24 19.58 -18.54 1.49
CA ALA A 24 19.64 -18.61 2.94
C ALA A 24 18.63 -17.68 3.64
N LEU A 25 18.47 -16.44 3.14
CA LEU A 25 17.47 -15.50 3.67
C LEU A 25 16.06 -16.00 3.36
N ARG A 26 15.81 -16.48 2.14
CA ARG A 26 14.53 -17.05 1.75
C ARG A 26 14.15 -18.25 2.63
N ALA A 27 15.10 -19.15 2.91
CA ALA A 27 14.89 -20.28 3.81
C ALA A 27 14.57 -19.83 5.24
N THR A 28 15.26 -18.79 5.73
CA THR A 28 14.98 -18.19 7.05
C THR A 28 13.56 -17.63 7.10
N ILE A 29 13.14 -16.86 6.09
CA ILE A 29 11.77 -16.32 6.00
C ILE A 29 10.75 -17.45 5.96
N ALA A 30 10.98 -18.49 5.15
CA ALA A 30 10.08 -19.64 5.06
C ALA A 30 9.92 -20.36 6.40
N ARG A 31 11.02 -20.58 7.13
CA ARG A 31 11.01 -21.19 8.47
C ARG A 31 10.21 -20.36 9.47
N LEU A 32 10.43 -19.04 9.50
CA LEU A 32 9.71 -18.14 10.39
C LEU A 32 8.21 -18.08 10.06
N ALA A 33 7.87 -17.99 8.76
CA ALA A 33 6.50 -18.00 8.29
C ALA A 33 5.77 -19.30 8.62
N ALA A 34 6.44 -20.45 8.54
CA ALA A 34 5.86 -21.76 8.87
C ALA A 34 5.53 -21.92 10.37
N GLY A 35 6.20 -21.14 11.24
CA GLY A 35 5.90 -21.12 12.68
C GLY A 35 4.68 -20.26 13.05
N ALA A 36 4.15 -19.45 12.13
CA ALA A 36 2.99 -18.61 12.38
C ALA A 36 1.69 -19.35 12.01
N PRO A 37 0.62 -19.28 12.84
CA PRO A 37 -0.70 -19.81 12.49
C PRO A 37 -1.44 -18.86 11.52
N ALA A 38 -0.77 -18.42 10.45
CA ALA A 38 -1.25 -17.42 9.52
C ALA A 38 -0.65 -17.60 8.11
N LYS A 39 -1.31 -17.01 7.10
CA LYS A 39 -0.72 -16.85 5.78
C LYS A 39 0.18 -15.62 5.79
N VAL A 40 1.49 -15.83 5.65
CA VAL A 40 2.49 -14.75 5.65
C VAL A 40 2.93 -14.46 4.22
N GLY A 41 2.99 -13.18 3.85
CA GLY A 41 3.56 -12.68 2.60
C GLY A 41 4.66 -11.67 2.90
N VAL A 42 5.75 -11.71 2.13
CA VAL A 42 6.90 -10.84 2.35
C VAL A 42 7.41 -10.32 1.01
N ALA A 43 7.76 -9.04 0.96
CA ALA A 43 8.51 -8.43 -0.11
C ALA A 43 9.61 -7.55 0.48
N LEU A 44 10.79 -7.64 -0.10
CA LEU A 44 11.94 -6.80 0.22
C LEU A 44 12.49 -6.25 -1.08
N ARG A 45 12.91 -4.98 -1.04
CA ARG A 45 13.63 -4.32 -2.13
C ARG A 45 14.75 -3.47 -1.53
N VAL A 46 15.97 -3.67 -2.01
CA VAL A 46 17.07 -2.74 -1.78
C VAL A 46 16.90 -1.60 -2.78
N LEU A 47 16.74 -0.37 -2.29
CA LEU A 47 16.37 0.76 -3.16
C LEU A 47 17.52 1.17 -4.08
N GLU A 48 18.76 1.05 -3.61
CA GLU A 48 19.97 1.45 -4.31
C GLU A 48 20.30 0.51 -5.49
N THR A 49 20.06 -0.79 -5.32
CA THR A 49 20.43 -1.81 -6.31
C THR A 49 19.24 -2.40 -7.06
N ASN A 50 18.02 -2.14 -6.59
CA ASN A 50 16.79 -2.82 -7.02
C ASN A 50 16.82 -4.34 -6.84
N ASP A 51 17.71 -4.86 -5.98
CA ASP A 51 17.65 -6.27 -5.62
C ASP A 51 16.39 -6.56 -4.80
N THR A 52 15.78 -7.71 -5.04
CA THR A 52 14.47 -8.05 -4.48
C THR A 52 14.42 -9.47 -3.98
N LEU A 53 13.65 -9.69 -2.91
CA LEU A 53 13.24 -11.01 -2.48
C LEU A 53 11.76 -10.97 -2.14
N SER A 54 11.01 -11.98 -2.56
CA SER A 54 9.62 -12.13 -2.16
C SER A 54 9.28 -13.57 -1.75
N TYR A 55 8.27 -13.68 -0.88
CA TYR A 55 7.74 -14.94 -0.35
C TYR A 55 6.22 -14.85 -0.31
N HIS A 56 5.53 -15.82 -0.92
CA HIS A 56 4.06 -15.85 -1.07
C HIS A 56 3.45 -14.58 -1.68
N ASN A 57 4.11 -13.98 -2.67
CA ASN A 57 3.70 -12.69 -3.23
C ASN A 57 2.41 -12.73 -4.08
N ARG A 58 2.07 -13.88 -4.68
CA ARG A 58 1.03 -13.97 -5.73
C ARG A 58 -0.37 -14.26 -5.17
N GLN A 59 -0.75 -13.59 -4.08
CA GLN A 59 -2.08 -13.74 -3.49
C GLN A 59 -2.50 -12.45 -2.75
N PRO A 60 -3.80 -12.17 -2.63
CA PRO A 60 -4.27 -10.94 -1.99
C PRO A 60 -4.09 -10.99 -0.47
N TYR A 61 -3.63 -9.88 0.10
CA TYR A 61 -3.56 -9.66 1.55
C TYR A 61 -4.41 -8.44 1.92
N PRO A 62 -5.24 -8.53 2.98
CA PRO A 62 -6.01 -7.38 3.45
C PRO A 62 -5.03 -6.29 3.91
N MET A 63 -5.18 -5.09 3.38
CA MET A 63 -4.25 -3.99 3.69
C MET A 63 -4.53 -3.41 5.07
N MET A 64 -5.76 -3.50 5.57
CA MET A 64 -6.21 -2.74 6.74
C MET A 64 -5.76 -1.28 6.59
N SER A 65 -5.25 -0.65 7.65
CA SER A 65 -4.78 0.73 7.61
C SER A 65 -3.53 0.99 6.76
N VAL A 66 -2.86 -0.01 6.17
CA VAL A 66 -1.74 0.21 5.23
C VAL A 66 -2.18 1.02 4.01
N PHE A 67 -3.44 0.88 3.57
CA PHE A 67 -3.98 1.65 2.44
C PHE A 67 -4.03 3.16 2.67
N LYS A 68 -3.94 3.63 3.93
CA LYS A 68 -3.91 5.06 4.28
C LYS A 68 -2.70 5.78 3.68
N LEU A 69 -1.60 5.05 3.44
CA LEU A 69 -0.45 5.59 2.71
C LEU A 69 -0.85 6.03 1.29
N ALA A 70 -1.62 5.20 0.58
CA ALA A 70 -2.09 5.55 -0.76
C ALA A 70 -3.03 6.76 -0.75
N ILE A 71 -3.90 6.86 0.27
CA ILE A 71 -4.77 8.04 0.46
C ILE A 71 -3.92 9.29 0.65
N ALA A 72 -2.93 9.24 1.54
CA ALA A 72 -2.02 10.35 1.78
C ALA A 72 -1.27 10.78 0.51
N MET A 73 -0.76 9.80 -0.26
CA MET A 73 -0.10 10.05 -1.54
C MET A 73 -1.04 10.77 -2.52
N GLN A 74 -2.30 10.33 -2.64
CA GLN A 74 -3.24 10.97 -3.56
C GLN A 74 -3.60 12.39 -3.10
N VAL A 75 -3.84 12.61 -1.81
CA VAL A 75 -4.10 13.94 -1.26
C VAL A 75 -2.93 14.89 -1.54
N LEU A 76 -1.70 14.44 -1.29
CA LEU A 76 -0.49 15.24 -1.54
C LEU A 76 -0.27 15.48 -3.05
N HIS A 77 -0.57 14.49 -3.90
CA HIS A 77 -0.54 14.68 -5.35
C HIS A 77 -1.51 15.77 -5.81
N GLU A 78 -2.72 15.84 -5.24
CA GLU A 78 -3.67 16.91 -5.53
C GLU A 78 -3.25 18.27 -4.94
N VAL A 79 -2.44 18.28 -3.87
CA VAL A 79 -1.77 19.50 -3.38
C VAL A 79 -0.70 19.98 -4.37
N ASP A 80 0.15 19.08 -4.87
CA ASP A 80 1.19 19.41 -5.85
C ASP A 80 0.60 19.97 -7.14
N ARG A 81 -0.60 19.50 -7.53
CA ARG A 81 -1.35 19.99 -8.69
C ARG A 81 -2.10 21.31 -8.42
N GLY A 82 -2.05 21.83 -7.20
CA GLY A 82 -2.73 23.07 -6.79
C GLY A 82 -4.24 22.94 -6.63
N HIS A 83 -4.79 21.72 -6.71
CA HIS A 83 -6.23 21.48 -6.50
C HIS A 83 -6.59 21.49 -5.01
N LEU A 84 -5.64 21.13 -4.15
CA LEU A 84 -5.75 21.19 -2.70
C LEU A 84 -4.64 22.07 -2.11
N ARG A 85 -4.82 22.53 -0.86
CA ARG A 85 -3.78 23.19 -0.06
C ARG A 85 -3.74 22.54 1.32
N LEU A 86 -2.55 22.28 1.87
CA LEU A 86 -2.40 21.68 3.20
C LEU A 86 -3.10 22.48 4.32
N ALA A 87 -3.00 23.81 4.24
CA ALA A 87 -3.61 24.72 5.21
C ALA A 87 -5.13 24.90 5.03
N GLN A 88 -5.73 24.38 3.95
CA GLN A 88 -7.17 24.53 3.73
C GLN A 88 -7.97 23.81 4.82
N GLN A 89 -9.06 24.43 5.25
CA GLN A 89 -9.85 23.99 6.38
C GLN A 89 -11.07 23.19 5.93
N GLN A 90 -11.21 21.97 6.44
CA GLN A 90 -12.41 21.16 6.33
C GLN A 90 -13.29 21.40 7.56
N LEU A 91 -14.57 21.71 7.34
CA LEU A 91 -15.55 21.71 8.44
C LEU A 91 -15.93 20.26 8.73
N LEU A 92 -15.56 19.77 9.91
CA LEU A 92 -15.92 18.45 10.38
C LEU A 92 -17.17 18.58 11.24
N THR A 93 -18.27 17.96 10.82
CA THR A 93 -19.48 17.88 11.63
C THR A 93 -19.35 16.78 12.67
N LYS A 94 -20.28 16.72 13.63
CA LYS A 94 -20.35 15.59 14.56
C LYS A 94 -20.54 14.24 13.84
N ALA A 95 -21.23 14.23 12.70
CA ALA A 95 -21.48 13.02 11.91
C ALA A 95 -20.22 12.51 11.20
N ASP A 96 -19.24 13.38 10.91
CA ASP A 96 -17.94 12.98 10.37
C ASP A 96 -17.03 12.32 11.42
N LEU A 97 -17.42 12.35 12.70
CA LEU A 97 -16.63 11.89 13.84
C LEU A 97 -17.37 10.82 14.69
N PRO A 98 -17.75 9.66 14.10
CA PRO A 98 -18.43 8.60 14.81
C PRO A 98 -17.60 8.03 15.98
N GLY A 99 -18.29 7.58 17.03
CA GLY A 99 -17.72 7.18 18.31
C GLY A 99 -17.24 5.72 18.39
N ASP A 100 -17.71 4.87 17.49
CA ASP A 100 -17.53 3.41 17.47
C ASP A 100 -16.29 2.95 16.69
N THR A 101 -15.27 3.80 16.60
CA THR A 101 -14.04 3.53 15.85
C THR A 101 -12.82 4.17 16.51
N HIS A 102 -11.62 3.75 16.12
CA HIS A 102 -10.37 4.37 16.56
C HIS A 102 -10.21 5.76 15.93
N SER A 103 -10.29 6.82 16.73
CA SER A 103 -10.11 8.19 16.24
C SER A 103 -9.62 9.17 17.32
N PRO A 104 -8.29 9.31 17.49
CA PRO A 104 -7.70 10.37 18.31
C PRO A 104 -8.09 11.79 17.87
N LEU A 105 -8.43 12.01 16.60
CA LEU A 105 -8.95 13.28 16.07
C LEU A 105 -10.31 13.61 16.68
N ARG A 106 -11.23 12.63 16.73
CA ARG A 106 -12.51 12.79 17.42
C ARG A 106 -12.29 13.05 18.90
N ASP A 107 -11.36 12.36 19.54
CA ASP A 107 -11.10 12.54 20.97
C ASP A 107 -10.60 13.96 21.27
N LYS A 108 -9.86 14.58 20.35
CA LYS A 108 -9.51 16.01 20.39
C LYS A 108 -10.70 16.94 20.14
N TYR A 109 -11.61 16.55 19.25
CA TYR A 109 -12.77 17.36 18.83
C TYR A 109 -14.11 16.65 19.06
N PRO A 110 -14.46 16.33 20.32
CA PRO A 110 -15.59 15.44 20.61
C PRO A 110 -16.93 16.03 20.22
N SER A 111 -17.07 17.36 20.18
CA SER A 111 -18.31 18.03 19.77
C SER A 111 -18.48 18.16 18.25
N GLY A 112 -17.42 17.87 17.47
CA GLY A 112 -17.39 18.20 16.05
C GLY A 112 -17.60 19.70 15.81
N ASN A 113 -18.17 20.03 14.65
CA ASN A 113 -18.39 21.40 14.17
C ASN A 113 -17.14 22.27 14.25
N VAL A 114 -16.00 21.68 13.91
CA VAL A 114 -14.67 22.28 14.00
C VAL A 114 -14.05 22.39 12.62
N ARG A 115 -13.24 23.42 12.40
CA ARG A 115 -12.41 23.56 11.21
C ARG A 115 -11.05 22.93 11.47
N VAL A 116 -10.70 21.93 10.66
CA VAL A 116 -9.44 21.19 10.75
C VAL A 116 -8.73 21.25 9.41
N SER A 117 -7.42 21.47 9.43
CA SER A 117 -6.62 21.54 8.20
C SER A 117 -6.44 20.16 7.56
N ILE A 118 -6.22 20.12 6.24
CA ILE A 118 -5.81 18.87 5.57
C ILE A 118 -4.50 18.33 6.15
N GLN A 119 -3.56 19.21 6.49
CA GLN A 119 -2.30 18.81 7.13
C GLN A 119 -2.55 18.04 8.43
N GLU A 120 -3.47 18.52 9.25
CA GLU A 120 -3.83 17.87 10.52
C GLU A 120 -4.53 16.53 10.26
N LEU A 121 -5.49 16.48 9.33
CA LEU A 121 -6.12 15.22 8.93
C LEU A 121 -5.10 14.19 8.45
N LEU A 122 -4.15 14.58 7.60
CA LEU A 122 -3.07 13.72 7.12
C LEU A 122 -2.19 13.24 8.27
N THR A 123 -1.85 14.14 9.19
CA THR A 123 -1.05 13.81 10.37
C THR A 123 -1.74 12.74 11.19
N TYR A 124 -3.01 12.94 11.56
CA TYR A 124 -3.77 11.97 12.35
C TYR A 124 -3.93 10.63 11.62
N MET A 125 -4.24 10.66 10.32
CA MET A 125 -4.42 9.44 9.53
C MET A 125 -3.14 8.61 9.45
N VAL A 126 -1.98 9.25 9.22
CA VAL A 126 -0.73 8.54 8.96
C VAL A 126 0.01 8.17 10.24
N THR A 127 0.09 9.06 11.23
CA THR A 127 0.95 8.83 12.42
C THR A 127 0.27 8.00 13.50
N VAL A 128 -1.05 8.12 13.63
CA VAL A 128 -1.83 7.41 14.67
C VAL A 128 -2.97 6.60 14.09
N SER A 129 -2.99 6.38 12.77
CA SER A 129 -3.96 5.53 12.07
C SER A 129 -5.42 5.93 12.30
N ASP A 130 -5.72 7.22 12.44
CA ASP A 130 -7.09 7.68 12.71
C ASP A 130 -8.08 7.27 11.60
N ASN A 131 -9.17 6.58 11.97
CA ASN A 131 -10.14 6.05 11.02
C ASN A 131 -11.11 7.12 10.48
N ASN A 132 -11.46 8.12 11.29
CA ASN A 132 -12.32 9.20 10.83
C ASN A 132 -11.57 10.11 9.86
N ALA A 133 -10.32 10.46 10.17
CA ALA A 133 -9.45 11.21 9.25
C ALA A 133 -9.26 10.46 7.93
N CYS A 134 -9.11 9.14 7.97
CA CYS A 134 -9.07 8.28 6.80
C CYS A 134 -10.31 8.43 5.92
N ASP A 135 -11.51 8.27 6.48
CA ASP A 135 -12.76 8.32 5.70
C ASP A 135 -13.03 9.73 5.16
N ILE A 136 -12.69 10.78 5.92
CA ILE A 136 -12.78 12.18 5.47
C ILE A 136 -11.86 12.42 4.27
N LEU A 137 -10.58 12.01 4.35
CA LEU A 137 -9.61 12.21 3.27
C LEU A 137 -9.91 11.32 2.06
N LEU A 138 -10.37 10.09 2.27
CA LEU A 138 -10.81 9.20 1.20
C LEU A 138 -11.96 9.81 0.41
N ARG A 139 -12.95 10.38 1.10
CA ARG A 139 -14.06 11.11 0.48
C ARG A 139 -13.56 12.35 -0.29
N LEU A 140 -12.61 13.08 0.27
CA LEU A 140 -12.02 14.27 -0.35
C LEU A 140 -11.35 13.95 -1.71
N VAL A 141 -10.71 12.79 -1.85
CA VAL A 141 -10.08 12.35 -3.12
C VAL A 141 -11.03 11.56 -4.03
N GLY A 142 -12.33 11.53 -3.73
CA GLY A 142 -13.36 10.92 -4.57
C GLY A 142 -13.63 9.43 -4.32
N GLY A 143 -13.18 8.89 -3.19
CA GLY A 143 -13.55 7.56 -2.70
C GLY A 143 -12.66 6.40 -3.19
N PRO A 144 -12.97 5.16 -2.75
CA PRO A 144 -12.13 3.97 -2.98
C PRO A 144 -11.80 3.68 -4.45
N ALA A 145 -12.76 3.88 -5.34
CA ALA A 145 -12.56 3.65 -6.78
C ALA A 145 -11.55 4.63 -7.40
N LYS A 146 -11.60 5.91 -7.00
CA LYS A 146 -10.63 6.93 -7.44
C LYS A 146 -9.25 6.66 -6.86
N LEU A 147 -9.17 6.22 -5.61
CA LEU A 147 -7.91 5.79 -4.99
C LEU A 147 -7.28 4.62 -5.74
N THR A 148 -8.06 3.59 -6.04
CA THR A 148 -7.60 2.44 -6.81
C THR A 148 -7.10 2.84 -8.20
N ALA A 149 -7.84 3.72 -8.89
CA ALA A 149 -7.43 4.22 -10.20
C ALA A 149 -6.12 5.01 -10.13
N TYR A 150 -5.98 5.90 -9.13
CA TYR A 150 -4.76 6.67 -8.89
C TYR A 150 -3.53 5.77 -8.68
N VAL A 151 -3.63 4.78 -7.78
CA VAL A 151 -2.50 3.87 -7.50
C VAL A 151 -2.10 3.07 -8.74
N ARG A 152 -3.07 2.62 -9.54
CA ARG A 152 -2.79 1.92 -10.81
C ARG A 152 -2.12 2.82 -11.84
N GLN A 153 -2.44 4.11 -11.89
CA GLN A 153 -1.78 5.08 -12.78
C GLN A 153 -0.29 5.25 -12.44
N LEU A 154 0.10 5.02 -11.19
CA LEU A 154 1.50 5.00 -10.76
C LEU A 154 2.25 3.72 -11.15
N GLY A 155 1.58 2.76 -11.81
CA GLY A 155 2.15 1.46 -12.19
C GLY A 155 2.14 0.42 -11.06
N VAL A 156 1.43 0.69 -9.95
CA VAL A 156 1.34 -0.22 -8.80
C VAL A 156 0.12 -1.13 -8.98
N TRP A 157 0.38 -2.41 -9.29
CA TRP A 157 -0.65 -3.43 -9.47
C TRP A 157 -0.15 -4.81 -9.01
N PRO A 158 -0.98 -5.61 -8.29
CA PRO A 158 -2.37 -5.34 -7.96
C PRO A 158 -2.55 -4.57 -6.65
N PHE A 159 -3.41 -3.55 -6.72
CA PHE A 159 -3.92 -2.77 -5.58
C PHE A 159 -5.42 -2.57 -5.77
N VAL A 160 -6.19 -2.82 -4.72
CA VAL A 160 -7.64 -2.67 -4.70
C VAL A 160 -8.07 -2.06 -3.37
N ALA A 161 -8.76 -0.92 -3.45
CA ALA A 161 -9.55 -0.36 -2.37
C ALA A 161 -11.00 -0.23 -2.85
N GLU A 162 -11.92 -0.88 -2.14
CA GLU A 162 -13.36 -0.88 -2.44
C GLU A 162 -14.20 -0.27 -1.32
N VAL A 163 -13.70 -0.27 -0.08
CA VAL A 163 -14.46 0.10 1.11
C VAL A 163 -13.71 1.10 1.99
N SER A 164 -14.44 1.96 2.69
CA SER A 164 -13.92 2.88 3.72
C SER A 164 -13.68 2.16 5.06
N GLU A 165 -13.07 2.81 6.05
CA GLU A 165 -12.95 2.27 7.42
C GLU A 165 -14.33 2.00 8.04
N ALA A 166 -15.29 2.92 7.89
CA ALA A 166 -16.67 2.70 8.34
C ALA A 166 -17.32 1.47 7.69
N GLN A 167 -17.11 1.28 6.39
CA GLN A 167 -17.63 0.10 5.68
C GLN A 167 -16.89 -1.18 6.08
N MET A 168 -15.58 -1.13 6.35
CA MET A 168 -14.82 -2.26 6.88
C MET A 168 -15.31 -2.67 8.27
N ALA A 169 -15.58 -1.71 9.15
CA ALA A 169 -16.08 -1.95 10.50
C ALA A 169 -17.50 -2.56 10.50
N ALA A 170 -18.36 -2.15 9.55
CA ALA A 170 -19.74 -2.60 9.50
C ALA A 170 -19.91 -4.10 9.22
N VAL A 171 -19.00 -4.72 8.46
CA VAL A 171 -19.07 -6.15 8.12
C VAL A 171 -17.67 -6.74 8.13
N TRP A 172 -17.41 -7.72 9.00
CA TRP A 172 -16.10 -8.37 9.16
C TRP A 172 -15.41 -8.74 7.83
N ARG A 173 -16.16 -9.29 6.86
CA ARG A 173 -15.61 -9.71 5.57
C ARG A 173 -15.15 -8.55 4.68
N ASN A 174 -15.59 -7.33 4.93
CA ASN A 174 -15.23 -6.17 4.09
C ASN A 174 -13.74 -5.84 4.16
N GLN A 175 -13.02 -6.21 5.23
CA GLN A 175 -11.57 -6.01 5.31
C GLN A 175 -10.80 -6.67 4.17
N TYR A 176 -11.32 -7.78 3.61
CA TYR A 176 -10.69 -8.50 2.49
C TYR A 176 -10.98 -7.87 1.12
N ARG A 177 -11.83 -6.84 1.07
CA ARG A 177 -12.12 -6.08 -0.16
C ARG A 177 -11.09 -4.99 -0.44
N ASN A 178 -10.33 -4.59 0.58
CA ASN A 178 -9.16 -3.73 0.44
C ASN A 178 -7.89 -4.59 0.51
N TRP A 179 -7.25 -4.84 -0.63
CA TRP A 179 -6.12 -5.76 -0.70
C TRP A 179 -5.03 -5.33 -1.69
N SER A 180 -3.82 -5.82 -1.44
CA SER A 180 -2.67 -5.70 -2.32
C SER A 180 -1.81 -6.95 -2.23
N TYR A 181 -0.89 -7.13 -3.18
CA TYR A 181 0.23 -8.05 -3.00
C TYR A 181 1.35 -7.36 -2.22
N PRO A 182 2.23 -8.11 -1.52
CA PRO A 182 3.40 -7.53 -0.85
C PRO A 182 4.32 -6.74 -1.81
N SER A 183 4.42 -7.19 -3.05
CA SER A 183 5.18 -6.57 -4.14
C SER A 183 4.33 -6.54 -5.42
N THR A 184 4.52 -5.46 -6.18
CA THR A 184 3.96 -5.22 -7.53
C THR A 184 4.79 -5.89 -8.61
#